data_AF-A0A830EMJ1-F1
#
_entry.id   AF-A0A830EMJ1-F1
#
_cell.length_a   1.000
_cell.length_b   1.000
_cell.length_c   1.000
_cell.angle_alpha   90.00
_cell.angle_beta   90.00
_cell.angle_gamma   90.00
#
_symmetry.space_group_name_H-M   'P 1'
#
loop_
_entity.id
_entity.type
_entity.pdbx_description
1 polymer ?
#
loop_
_entity_poly.entity_id
_entity_poly.type
_entity_poly.pdbx_seq_one_letter_code
_entity_poly.pdbx_strand_id
1 'polypeptide(L)'
;MATEQSNSRLTAVSLLGYLRILVYTLATLLALSLLVVGTIGLIAELKGSWHWQIHLESTISFIGLFVSRLLVVLVPLYVVLVVGRRVVPDA
;
A
#
# COMPACT_ATOMS: atom_id res chain seq x y z
N MET A 1 -1.07 1.36 38.97
CA MET A 1 -2.08 2.03 38.12
C MET A 1 -1.50 3.09 37.19
N ALA A 2 -0.88 4.18 37.68
CA ALA A 2 -0.34 5.23 36.78
C ALA A 2 0.81 4.74 35.86
N THR A 3 1.67 3.84 36.35
CA THR A 3 2.79 3.25 35.59
C THR A 3 2.35 2.31 34.47
N GLU A 4 1.31 1.49 34.70
CA GLU A 4 0.78 0.55 33.70
C GLU A 4 0.08 1.27 32.54
N GLN A 5 -0.65 2.34 32.84
CA GLN A 5 -1.31 3.17 31.82
C GLN A 5 -0.30 3.91 30.95
N SER A 6 0.80 4.41 31.54
CA SER A 6 1.91 5.03 30.82
C SER A 6 2.60 4.05 29.86
N ASN A 7 2.92 2.85 30.34
CA ASN A 7 3.53 1.81 29.50
C ASN A 7 2.60 1.39 28.35
N SER A 8 1.31 1.23 28.61
CA SER A 8 0.33 0.86 27.58
C SER A 8 0.23 1.91 26.47
N ARG A 9 0.30 3.20 26.83
CA ARG A 9 0.30 4.32 25.88
C ARG A 9 1.56 4.33 25.01
N LEU A 10 2.73 4.12 25.61
CA LEU A 10 4.02 4.01 24.89
C LEU A 10 4.01 2.86 23.87
N THR A 11 3.44 1.72 24.25
CA THR A 11 3.27 0.56 23.36
C THR A 11 2.31 0.87 22.20
N ALA A 12 1.19 1.54 22.48
CA ALA A 12 0.23 1.93 21.44
C ALA A 12 0.81 2.93 20.43
N VAL A 13 1.57 3.93 20.90
CA VAL A 13 2.27 4.90 20.04
C VAL A 13 3.29 4.17 19.14
N SER A 14 4.08 3.26 19.71
CA SER A 14 5.07 2.47 18.97
C SER A 14 4.41 1.60 17.91
N LEU A 15 3.30 0.93 18.25
CA LEU A 15 2.53 0.10 17.33
C LEU A 15 1.95 0.93 16.16
N LEU A 16 1.38 2.10 16.44
CA LEU A 16 0.89 3.01 15.40
C LEU A 16 2.04 3.51 14.50
N GLY A 17 3.23 3.71 15.07
CA GLY A 17 4.44 4.02 14.32
C GLY A 17 4.80 2.94 13.31
N TYR A 18 4.85 1.67 13.74
CA TYR A 18 5.10 0.54 12.84
C TYR A 18 3.99 0.35 11.80
N LEU A 19 2.73 0.51 12.21
CA LEU A 19 1.59 0.43 11.29
C LEU A 19 1.68 1.51 10.20
N ARG A 20 2.09 2.73 10.56
CA ARG A 20 2.32 3.82 9.59
C ARG A 20 3.38 3.45 8.57
N ILE A 21 4.54 2.94 9.02
CA ILE A 21 5.62 2.51 8.12
C ILE A 21 5.13 1.41 7.18
N LEU A 22 4.39 0.43 7.70
CA LEU A 22 3.83 -0.66 6.91
C LEU A 22 2.85 -0.14 5.85
N VAL A 23 1.89 0.70 6.23
CA VAL A 23 0.92 1.30 5.31
C VAL A 23 1.61 2.10 4.20
N TYR A 24 2.62 2.91 4.53
CA TYR A 24 3.37 3.67 3.51
C TYR A 24 4.19 2.77 2.58
N THR A 25 4.78 1.71 3.12
CA THR A 25 5.49 0.72 2.30
C THR A 25 4.53 0.07 1.30
N LEU A 26 3.37 -0.41 1.76
CA LEU A 26 2.36 -1.03 0.91
C LEU A 26 1.78 -0.04 -0.12
N ALA A 27 1.54 1.22 0.27
CA ALA A 27 1.08 2.26 -0.64
C ALA A 27 2.13 2.61 -1.70
N THR A 28 3.42 2.64 -1.33
CA THR A 28 4.53 2.81 -2.28
C THR A 28 4.58 1.67 -3.27
N LEU A 29 4.41 0.43 -2.78
CA LEU A 29 4.38 -0.75 -3.63
C LEU A 29 3.21 -0.73 -4.63
N LEU A 30 2.05 -0.23 -4.20
CA LEU A 30 0.90 0.01 -5.07
C LEU A 30 1.23 1.04 -6.15
N ALA A 31 1.79 2.20 -5.76
CA ALA A 31 2.15 3.26 -6.70
C ALA A 31 3.17 2.79 -7.74
N LEU A 32 4.22 2.07 -7.31
CA LEU A 32 5.23 1.49 -8.20
C LEU A 32 4.62 0.44 -9.14
N SER A 33 3.68 -0.37 -8.66
CA SER A 33 2.98 -1.36 -9.50
C SER A 33 2.16 -0.68 -10.60
N LEU A 34 1.42 0.37 -10.26
CA LEU A 34 0.65 1.14 -11.24
C LEU A 34 1.57 1.89 -12.23
N LEU A 35 2.72 2.39 -11.76
CA LEU A 35 3.72 3.02 -12.63
C LEU A 35 4.27 2.03 -13.66
N VAL A 36 4.54 0.78 -13.28
CA VAL A 36 4.96 -0.28 -14.21
C VAL A 36 3.90 -0.51 -15.29
N VAL A 37 2.63 -0.70 -14.88
CA VAL A 37 1.51 -0.91 -15.83
C VAL A 37 1.39 0.28 -16.79
N GLY A 38 1.42 1.51 -16.28
CA GLY A 38 1.35 2.71 -17.10
C GLY A 38 2.53 2.84 -18.07
N THR A 39 3.73 2.50 -17.63
CA THR A 39 4.93 2.52 -18.47
C THR A 39 4.83 1.52 -19.62
N ILE A 40 4.42 0.28 -19.34
CA ILE A 40 4.20 -0.73 -20.38
C ILE A 40 3.07 -0.32 -21.33
N GLY A 41 2.00 0.29 -20.81
CA GLY A 41 0.90 0.84 -21.61
C GLY A 41 1.38 1.87 -22.62
N LEU A 42 2.15 2.86 -22.16
CA LEU A 42 2.74 3.89 -23.04
C LEU A 42 3.66 3.27 -24.10
N ILE A 43 4.51 2.30 -23.73
CA ILE A 43 5.40 1.65 -24.70
C ILE A 43 4.59 0.86 -25.74
N ALA A 44 3.54 0.16 -25.32
CA ALA A 44 2.69 -0.62 -26.21
C ALA A 44 1.94 0.26 -27.22
N GLU A 45 1.48 1.43 -26.79
CA GLU A 45 0.87 2.43 -27.67
C GLU A 45 1.89 3.03 -28.65
N LEU A 46 3.05 3.47 -28.15
CA LEU A 46 4.10 4.09 -28.98
C LEU A 46 4.68 3.14 -30.02
N LYS A 47 4.88 1.86 -29.66
CA LYS A 47 5.44 0.87 -30.60
C LYS A 47 4.36 0.25 -31.48
N GLY A 48 3.11 0.22 -31.04
CA GLY A 48 1.97 -0.29 -31.81
C GLY A 48 2.09 -1.74 -32.30
N SER A 49 3.08 -2.51 -31.82
CA SER A 49 3.35 -3.84 -32.33
C SER A 49 2.66 -4.93 -31.51
N TRP A 50 2.30 -6.02 -32.17
CA TRP A 50 1.66 -7.18 -31.54
C TRP A 50 2.42 -7.71 -30.32
N HIS A 51 3.76 -7.73 -30.40
CA HIS A 51 4.60 -8.16 -29.28
C HIS A 51 4.39 -7.33 -28.01
N TRP A 52 4.23 -6.01 -28.14
CA TRP A 52 4.01 -5.14 -26.97
C TRP A 52 2.59 -5.16 -26.44
N GLN A 53 1.60 -5.47 -27.29
CA GLN A 53 0.23 -5.68 -26.83
C GLN A 53 0.11 -6.93 -25.94
N ILE A 54 0.86 -8.00 -26.26
CA ILE A 54 0.94 -9.20 -25.38
C ILE A 54 1.60 -8.86 -24.04
N HIS A 55 2.69 -8.09 -24.07
CA HIS A 55 3.34 -7.63 -22.83
C HIS A 55 2.37 -6.81 -21.98
N LEU A 56 1.56 -5.95 -22.60
CA LEU A 56 0.55 -5.16 -21.89
C LEU A 56 -0.52 -6.05 -21.25
N GLU A 57 -1.11 -6.97 -22.01
CA GLU A 57 -2.15 -7.88 -21.51
C GLU A 57 -1.66 -8.72 -20.32
N SER A 58 -0.50 -9.35 -20.46
CA SER A 58 0.11 -10.15 -19.40
C SER A 58 0.51 -9.31 -18.18
N THR A 59 1.03 -8.09 -18.38
CA THR A 59 1.35 -7.15 -17.29
C THR A 59 0.08 -6.75 -16.52
N ILE A 60 -1.00 -6.39 -17.21
CA ILE A 60 -2.27 -6.04 -16.57
C ILE A 60 -2.83 -7.24 -15.79
N SER A 61 -2.79 -8.44 -16.37
CA SER A 61 -3.34 -9.63 -15.73
C SER A 61 -2.59 -9.99 -14.43
N PHE A 62 -1.26 -10.00 -14.48
CA PHE A 62 -0.44 -10.31 -13.31
C PHE A 62 -0.48 -9.19 -12.25
N ILE A 63 -0.24 -7.94 -12.65
CA ILE A 63 -0.22 -6.81 -11.72
C ILE A 63 -1.61 -6.54 -11.16
N GLY A 64 -2.68 -6.72 -11.95
CA GLY A 64 -4.05 -6.58 -11.49
C GLY A 64 -4.38 -7.53 -10.33
N LEU A 65 -3.98 -8.80 -10.44
CA LEU A 65 -4.13 -9.77 -9.34
C LEU A 65 -3.30 -9.38 -8.11
N PHE A 66 -2.06 -8.93 -8.32
CA PHE A 66 -1.20 -8.46 -7.24
C PHE A 66 -1.80 -7.25 -6.51
N VAL A 67 -2.23 -6.22 -7.25
CA VAL A 67 -2.86 -5.01 -6.72
C VAL A 67 -4.13 -5.34 -5.96
N SER A 68 -4.98 -6.25 -6.49
CA SER A 68 -6.18 -6.71 -5.79
C SER A 68 -5.85 -7.27 -4.40
N ARG A 69 -4.88 -8.20 -4.32
CA ARG A 69 -4.43 -8.77 -3.03
C ARG A 69 -3.79 -7.73 -2.12
N LEU A 70 -3.01 -6.81 -2.68
CA LEU A 70 -2.39 -5.73 -1.94
C LEU A 70 -3.44 -4.81 -1.30
N LEU A 71 -4.50 -4.45 -2.03
CA LEU A 71 -5.58 -3.61 -1.54
C LEU A 71 -6.39 -4.26 -0.42
N VAL A 72 -6.60 -5.58 -0.49
CA VAL A 72 -7.24 -6.36 0.60
C VAL A 72 -6.51 -6.19 1.93
N VAL A 73 -5.19 -5.98 1.92
CA VAL A 73 -4.39 -5.75 3.14
C VAL A 73 -4.24 -4.27 3.45
N LEU A 74 -3.90 -3.46 2.44
CA LEU A 74 -3.61 -2.04 2.60
C LEU A 74 -4.83 -1.26 3.12
N VAL A 75 -6.02 -1.51 2.56
CA VAL A 75 -7.21 -0.73 2.91
C VAL A 75 -7.60 -0.93 4.38
N PRO A 76 -7.72 -2.16 4.91
CA PRO A 76 -7.98 -2.35 6.34
C PRO A 76 -6.91 -1.73 7.25
N LEU A 77 -5.63 -1.92 6.94
CA LEU A 77 -4.54 -1.35 7.76
C LEU A 77 -4.55 0.18 7.74
N TYR A 78 -4.87 0.78 6.60
CA TYR A 78 -5.04 2.22 6.48
C TYR A 78 -6.21 2.72 7.35
N VAL A 79 -7.35 2.03 7.34
CA VAL A 79 -8.49 2.36 8.21
C VAL A 79 -8.10 2.28 9.68
N VAL A 80 -7.43 1.20 10.10
CA VAL A 80 -6.92 1.04 11.48
C VAL A 80 -5.97 2.18 11.84
N LEU A 81 -5.06 2.57 10.95
CA LEU A 81 -4.13 3.67 11.19
C LEU A 81 -4.87 5.01 11.35
N VAL A 82 -5.86 5.30 10.49
CA VAL A 82 -6.63 6.55 10.55
C VAL A 82 -7.43 6.62 11.85
N VAL A 83 -8.17 5.56 12.20
CA VAL A 83 -8.96 5.51 13.43
C VAL A 83 -8.05 5.52 14.65
N GLY A 84 -6.99 4.72 14.66
CA GLY A 84 -6.04 4.64 15.77
C GLY A 84 -5.41 5.97 16.14
N ARG A 85 -5.05 6.81 15.15
CA ARG A 85 -4.54 8.16 15.39
C ARG A 85 -5.57 9.14 15.97
N ARG A 86 -6.87 8.87 15.83
CA ARG A 86 -7.92 9.70 16.48
C ARG A 86 -8.09 9.36 17.96
N VAL A 87 -7.76 8.12 18.34
CA VAL A 87 -7.94 7.61 19.69
C VAL A 87 -6.67 7.77 20.53
N VAL A 88 -5.49 7.61 19.90
CA VAL A 88 -4.19 7.84 20.52
C VAL A 88 -3.67 9.20 20.02
N PRO A 89 -3.81 10.28 20.80
CA PRO A 89 -3.32 11.58 20.40
C PRO A 89 -1.80 11.54 20.22
N ASP A 90 -1.32 12.12 19.13
CA ASP A 90 0.10 12.41 18.92
C ASP A 90 0.60 13.21 20.14
N ALA A 91 1.68 12.74 20.76
CA ALA A 91 2.19 13.28 22.02
C ALA A 91 2.57 14.77 21.92
#